data_AF-G2G8N8-F1
#
_entry.id   AF-G2G8N8-F1
#
_cell.length_a   1.000
_cell.length_b   1.000
_cell.length_c   1.000
_cell.angle_alpha   90.00
_cell.angle_beta   90.00
_cell.angle_gamma   90.00
#
_symmetry.space_group_name_H-M   'P 1'
#
loop_
_entity.id
_entity.type
_entity.pdbx_description
1 polymer ?
#
loop_
_entity_poly.entity_id
_entity_poly.type
_entity_poly.pdbx_seq_one_letter_code
_entity_poly.pdbx_strand_id
1 'polypeptide(L)'
;MAESGPKRVRAGAVAKATKTELDDLGVSPETNASAAAALRLARIMDSAVDPKEIAAAARELRQAMHTVRALAPPKNRGDKIDELAARRPRHSA
;
A
#
# COMPACT_ATOMS: atom_id res chain seq x y z
N MET A 1 -19.54 -10.35 32.12
CA MET A 1 -18.88 -9.47 31.12
C MET A 1 -17.87 -10.33 30.41
N ALA A 2 -18.13 -10.75 29.17
CA ALA A 2 -17.18 -11.58 28.43
C ALA A 2 -16.08 -10.66 27.87
N GLU A 3 -14.85 -10.83 28.34
CA GLU A 3 -13.69 -10.21 27.72
C GLU A 3 -13.65 -10.64 26.26
N SER A 4 -13.87 -9.69 25.36
CA SER A 4 -13.61 -9.88 23.94
C SER A 4 -12.10 -10.06 23.79
N GLY A 5 -11.65 -11.31 23.79
CA GLY A 5 -10.28 -11.66 23.45
C GLY A 5 -9.87 -11.03 22.10
N PRO A 6 -8.55 -10.96 21.79
CA PRO A 6 -8.07 -10.27 20.61
C PRO A 6 -8.77 -10.79 19.34
N LYS A 7 -9.60 -9.93 18.73
CA LYS A 7 -10.38 -10.23 17.52
C LYS A 7 -9.38 -10.62 16.43
N ARG A 8 -9.37 -11.90 16.06
CA ARG A 8 -8.43 -12.41 15.03
C ARG A 8 -8.78 -11.78 13.70
N VAL A 9 -7.95 -10.83 13.29
CA VAL A 9 -8.06 -10.16 11.99
C VAL A 9 -7.61 -11.12 10.88
N ARG A 10 -8.52 -11.48 9.99
CA ARG A 10 -8.30 -12.28 8.79
C ARG A 10 -7.83 -11.39 7.64
N ALA A 11 -6.98 -11.94 6.78
CA ALA A 11 -6.63 -11.31 5.53
C ALA A 11 -7.61 -11.79 4.44
N GLY A 12 -8.43 -10.88 3.95
CA GLY A 12 -9.39 -11.12 2.88
C GLY A 12 -9.00 -10.38 1.60
N ALA A 13 -10.00 -9.98 0.83
CA ALA A 13 -9.78 -9.34 -0.48
C ALA A 13 -9.13 -7.96 -0.32
N VAL A 14 -9.51 -7.18 0.70
CA VAL A 14 -8.98 -5.83 0.91
C VAL A 14 -7.51 -5.89 1.31
N ALA A 15 -7.16 -6.74 2.29
CA ALA A 15 -5.77 -6.93 2.71
C ALA A 15 -4.88 -7.43 1.57
N LYS A 16 -5.39 -8.30 0.70
CA LYS A 16 -4.65 -8.77 -0.48
C LYS A 16 -4.41 -7.64 -1.47
N ALA A 17 -5.45 -6.87 -1.80
CA ALA A 17 -5.34 -5.73 -2.73
C ALA A 17 -4.38 -4.66 -2.19
N THR A 18 -4.47 -4.32 -0.90
CA THR A 18 -3.54 -3.37 -0.27
C THR A 18 -2.10 -3.88 -0.32
N LYS A 19 -1.86 -5.18 -0.05
CA LYS A 19 -0.51 -5.74 -0.14
C LYS A 19 0.03 -5.62 -1.57
N THR A 20 -0.74 -6.00 -2.58
CA THR A 20 -0.32 -5.87 -3.98
C THR A 20 0.02 -4.42 -4.33
N GLU A 21 -0.77 -3.46 -3.88
CA GLU A 21 -0.47 -2.05 -4.14
C GLU A 21 0.83 -1.59 -3.44
N LEU A 22 1.08 -2.03 -2.20
CA LEU A 22 2.34 -1.73 -1.50
C LEU A 22 3.55 -2.32 -2.23
N ASP A 23 3.43 -3.56 -2.70
CA ASP A 23 4.45 -4.24 -3.50
C ASP A 23 4.71 -3.47 -4.81
N ASP A 24 3.65 -3.00 -5.49
CA ASP A 24 3.73 -2.19 -6.71
C ASP A 24 4.34 -0.80 -6.49
N LEU A 25 4.23 -0.27 -5.27
CA LEU A 25 4.87 0.98 -4.85
C LEU A 25 6.31 0.75 -4.37
N GLY A 26 6.76 -0.51 -4.24
CA GLY A 26 8.07 -0.83 -3.68
C GLY A 26 8.22 -0.46 -2.20
N VAL A 27 7.11 -0.35 -1.47
CA VAL A 27 7.11 0.03 -0.05
C VAL A 27 6.88 -1.19 0.82
N SER A 28 7.89 -1.56 1.63
CA SER A 28 7.75 -2.67 2.57
C SER A 28 7.00 -2.25 3.84
N PRO A 29 5.98 -3.01 4.27
CA PRO A 29 5.31 -2.79 5.55
C PRO A 29 6.19 -3.09 6.77
N GLU A 30 7.32 -3.76 6.61
CA GLU A 30 8.26 -4.05 7.70
C GLU A 30 9.14 -2.84 8.04
N THR A 31 9.37 -1.97 7.06
CA THR A 31 10.24 -0.80 7.19
C THR A 31 9.47 0.53 7.17
N ASN A 32 8.19 0.52 6.81
CA ASN A 32 7.36 1.71 6.75
C ASN A 32 6.10 1.58 7.63
N ALA A 33 6.00 2.46 8.63
CA ALA A 33 4.89 2.45 9.60
C ALA A 33 3.52 2.72 8.96
N SER A 34 3.43 3.59 7.95
CA SER A 34 2.19 3.88 7.23
C SER A 34 1.73 2.68 6.40
N ALA A 35 2.66 1.94 5.78
CA ALA A 35 2.36 0.71 5.06
C ALA A 35 1.91 -0.41 6.02
N ALA A 36 2.55 -0.54 7.19
CA ALA A 36 2.11 -1.45 8.24
C ALA A 36 0.68 -1.14 8.72
N ALA A 37 0.39 0.14 8.95
CA ALA A 37 -0.92 0.61 9.36
C ALA A 37 -1.97 0.34 8.28
N ALA A 38 -1.67 0.60 7.00
CA ALA A 38 -2.55 0.31 5.88
C ALA A 38 -2.91 -1.19 5.82
N LEU A 39 -1.94 -2.11 5.92
CA LEU A 39 -2.22 -3.54 5.95
C LEU A 39 -3.08 -3.95 7.14
N ARG A 40 -2.84 -3.35 8.31
CA ARG A 40 -3.64 -3.65 9.50
C ARG A 40 -5.08 -3.18 9.35
N LEU A 41 -5.30 -1.97 8.83
CA LEU A 41 -6.64 -1.41 8.56
C LEU A 41 -7.39 -2.24 7.52
N ALA A 42 -6.71 -2.67 6.46
CA ALA A 42 -7.29 -3.55 5.45
C ALA A 42 -7.76 -4.89 6.04
N ARG A 43 -6.96 -5.52 6.92
CA ARG A 43 -7.38 -6.74 7.64
C ARG A 43 -8.56 -6.50 8.58
N ILE A 44 -8.62 -5.34 9.23
CA ILE A 44 -9.77 -4.94 10.07
C ILE A 44 -11.02 -4.86 9.21
N MET A 45 -10.95 -4.21 8.04
CA MET A 45 -12.08 -4.15 7.10
C MET A 45 -12.56 -5.53 6.65
N ASP A 46 -11.64 -6.45 6.35
CA ASP A 46 -11.98 -7.82 5.96
C ASP A 46 -12.64 -8.64 7.10
N SER A 47 -12.46 -8.21 8.36
CA SER A 47 -12.89 -8.98 9.55
C SER A 47 -14.02 -8.32 10.34
N ALA A 48 -14.27 -7.04 10.10
CA ALA A 48 -15.30 -6.29 10.79
C ALA A 48 -16.68 -6.68 10.23
N VAL A 49 -17.65 -6.75 11.14
CA VAL A 49 -19.06 -7.04 10.82
C VAL A 49 -19.91 -5.78 11.00
N ASP A 50 -19.48 -4.85 11.87
CA ASP A 50 -20.16 -3.59 12.10
C ASP A 50 -19.87 -2.60 10.94
N PRO A 51 -20.89 -2.13 10.20
CA PRO A 51 -20.72 -1.15 9.15
C PRO A 51 -20.00 0.14 9.58
N LYS A 52 -20.15 0.57 10.85
CA LYS A 52 -19.45 1.76 11.37
C LYS A 52 -17.95 1.53 11.51
N GLU A 53 -17.56 0.36 12.02
CA GLU A 53 -16.15 -0.07 12.11
C GLU A 53 -15.52 -0.15 10.71
N ILE A 54 -16.25 -0.70 9.73
CA ILE A 54 -15.81 -0.78 8.33
C ILE A 54 -15.64 0.62 7.73
N ALA A 55 -16.60 1.52 7.93
CA ALA A 55 -16.54 2.89 7.38
C ALA A 55 -15.37 3.69 7.96
N ALA A 56 -15.13 3.58 9.27
CA ALA A 56 -13.99 4.21 9.94
C ALA A 56 -12.67 3.65 9.40
N ALA A 57 -12.52 2.32 9.37
CA ALA A 57 -11.31 1.67 8.85
C ALA A 57 -11.06 2.02 7.37
N ALA A 58 -12.10 2.15 6.54
CA ALA A 58 -11.99 2.56 5.14
C ALA A 58 -11.49 4.00 4.99
N ARG A 59 -11.95 4.93 5.84
CA ARG A 59 -11.48 6.32 5.83
C ARG A 59 -10.00 6.40 6.20
N GLU A 60 -9.60 5.72 7.27
CA GLU A 60 -8.22 5.68 7.72
C GLU A 60 -7.30 4.97 6.72
N LEU A 61 -7.77 3.88 6.09
CA LEU A 61 -7.01 3.18 5.06
C LEU A 61 -6.70 4.11 3.87
N ARG A 62 -7.67 4.92 3.44
CA ARG A 62 -7.43 5.91 2.38
C ARG A 62 -6.38 6.93 2.78
N GLN A 63 -6.41 7.40 4.02
CA GLN A 63 -5.42 8.36 4.53
C GLN A 63 -4.02 7.74 4.60
N ALA A 64 -3.91 6.53 5.16
CA ALA A 64 -2.64 5.81 5.27
C ALA A 64 -2.03 5.54 3.89
N MET A 65 -2.84 5.06 2.93
CA MET A 65 -2.37 4.82 1.56
C MET A 65 -2.00 6.10 0.81
N HIS A 66 -2.67 7.22 1.10
CA HIS A 66 -2.27 8.52 0.55
C HIS A 66 -0.86 8.91 1.03
N THR A 67 -0.57 8.76 2.32
CA THR A 67 0.77 8.99 2.87
C THR A 67 1.80 8.03 2.28
N VAL A 68 1.47 6.75 2.14
CA VAL A 68 2.37 5.76 1.53
C VAL A 68 2.71 6.16 0.09
N ARG A 69 1.73 6.56 -0.72
CA ARG A 69 1.96 6.98 -2.11
C ARG A 69 2.82 8.24 -2.20
N ALA A 70 2.70 9.16 -1.25
CA ALA A 70 3.55 10.35 -1.19
C ALA A 70 5.01 10.03 -0.81
N LEU A 71 5.23 8.97 -0.03
CA LEU A 71 6.55 8.50 0.37
C LEU A 71 7.13 7.43 -0.58
N ALA A 72 6.33 6.92 -1.50
CA ALA A 72 6.74 5.85 -2.40
C ALA A 72 7.88 6.35 -3.29
N PRO A 73 8.92 5.51 -3.52
CA PRO A 73 9.96 5.83 -4.47
C PRO A 73 9.35 6.21 -5.83
N PRO A 74 9.89 7.24 -6.52
CA PRO A 74 9.44 7.54 -7.87
C PRO A 74 9.59 6.29 -8.72
N LYS A 75 8.51 5.87 -9.39
CA LYS A 75 8.58 4.74 -10.32
C LYS A 75 9.54 5.14 -11.43
N ASN A 76 10.59 4.36 -11.66
CA ASN A 76 11.39 4.36 -12.89
C ASN A 76 10.51 3.89 -14.06
N ARG A 77 9.44 4.63 -14.36
CA ARG A 77 8.74 4.54 -15.64
C ARG A 77 9.66 5.31 -16.58
N GLY A 78 10.64 4.59 -17.14
CA GLY A 78 11.73 5.06 -18.01
C GLY A 78 11.68 6.56 -18.26
N ASP A 79 12.57 7.30 -17.60
CA ASP A 79 12.68 8.72 -17.87
C ASP A 79 12.80 8.89 -19.39
N LYS A 80 12.05 9.82 -19.98
CA LYS A 80 12.13 10.07 -21.43
C LYS A 80 13.57 10.32 -21.90
N ILE A 81 14.43 10.73 -20.97
CA ILE A 81 15.88 10.90 -21.14
C ILE A 81 16.58 9.56 -21.41
N ASP A 82 16.20 8.47 -20.74
CA ASP A 82 16.77 7.13 -20.97
C ASP A 82 16.40 6.60 -22.36
N GLU A 83 15.15 6.83 -22.80
CA GLU A 83 14.72 6.49 -24.16
C GLU A 83 15.48 7.31 -25.23
N LEU A 84 15.77 8.58 -24.95
CA LEU A 84 16.56 9.44 -25.83
C LEU A 84 18.03 9.02 -25.86
N ALA A 85 18.59 8.62 -24.72
CA ALA A 85 19.95 8.11 -24.60
C ALA A 85 20.11 6.76 -25.33
N ALA A 86 19.10 5.89 -25.25
CA ALA A 86 19.06 4.62 -25.98
C ALA A 86 18.90 4.82 -27.51
N ARG A 87 18.29 5.92 -27.95
CA ARG A 87 18.14 6.28 -29.36
C ARG A 87 19.32 7.02 -29.98
N ARG A 88 20.28 7.52 -29.18
CA ARG A 88 21.49 8.11 -29.74
C ARG A 88 22.43 7.00 -30.22
N PRO A 89 22.69 6.85 -31.53
CA PRO A 89 23.86 6.09 -31.95
C PRO A 89 25.07 6.74 -31.27
N ARG A 90 25.88 5.94 -30.59
CA ARG A 90 27.20 6.36 -30.12
C ARG A 90 27.98 6.77 -31.36
N HIS A 91 27.98 8.06 -31.66
CA HIS A 91 28.91 8.63 -32.62
C HIS A 91 30.29 8.59 -31.95
N SER A 92 30.93 7.42 -32.01
CA SER A 92 32.36 7.30 -31.87
C SER A 92 32.98 7.74 -33.19
N ALA A 93 33.41 8.99 -33.24
CA ALA A 93 34.41 9.52 -34.16
C ALA A 93 35.08 10.71 -33.46
#